data_AF-A0A6S7IHX4-F1
#
_entry.id   AF-A0A6S7IHX4-F1
#
_cell.length_a   1.000
_cell.length_b   1.000
_cell.length_c   1.000
_cell.angle_alpha   90.00
_cell.angle_beta   90.00
_cell.angle_gamma   90.00
#
_symmetry.space_group_name_H-M   'P 1'
#
loop_
_entity.id
_entity.type
_entity.pdbx_description
1 polymer ?
#
loop_
_entity_poly.entity_id
_entity_poly.type
_entity_poly.pdbx_seq_one_letter_code
_entity_poly.pdbx_strand_id
1 'polypeptide(L)'
;YINDLPNCLKYCTPRMFADDTTLTVCGKSTHEISSALNHDLNNVNDWLMANKLCLNLSKTEYMLIGSRHSINNLVDNPCISIDGKLLNRVIVTESLGIHIDQFLSWDFYIEKLTKKISSGIGAISRLKPFVCRNTLISVYNALVQSYFDYCCE
;
A
#
# COMPACT_ATOMS: atom_id res chain seq x y z
N TYR A 1 10.52 -19.63 -3.23
CA TYR A 1 11.84 -19.00 -3.03
C TYR A 1 11.75 -17.71 -2.20
N ILE A 2 10.61 -17.02 -2.12
CA ILE A 2 10.45 -15.83 -1.25
C ILE A 2 9.92 -16.16 0.17
N ASN A 3 9.43 -17.38 0.39
CA ASN A 3 8.72 -17.77 1.62
C ASN A 3 9.59 -17.76 2.88
N ASP A 4 10.91 -17.72 2.75
CA ASP A 4 11.87 -17.66 3.85
C ASP A 4 12.35 -16.24 4.18
N LEU A 5 11.97 -15.21 3.39
CA LEU A 5 12.22 -13.80 3.73
C LEU A 5 11.75 -13.45 5.15
N PRO A 6 10.59 -13.90 5.64
CA PRO A 6 10.17 -13.63 7.02
C PRO A 6 11.17 -14.11 8.08
N ASN A 7 11.99 -15.11 7.78
CA ASN A 7 12.93 -15.68 8.73
C ASN A 7 14.16 -14.78 8.97
N CYS A 8 14.43 -13.79 8.11
CA CYS A 8 15.52 -12.84 8.33
C CYS A 8 15.09 -11.60 9.14
N LEU A 9 13.80 -11.45 9.43
CA LEU A 9 13.24 -10.31 10.15
C LEU A 9 13.17 -10.58 11.65
N LYS A 10 13.51 -9.57 12.45
CA LYS A 10 13.48 -9.65 13.92
C LYS A 10 12.39 -8.78 14.53
N TYR A 11 12.11 -7.61 13.94
CA TYR A 11 11.22 -6.61 14.52
C TYR A 11 9.98 -6.35 13.66
N CYS A 12 10.14 -6.40 12.34
CA CYS A 12 9.12 -6.09 11.36
C CYS A 12 8.21 -7.30 11.11
N THR A 13 6.94 -7.02 10.88
CA THR A 13 5.98 -8.00 10.36
C THR A 13 5.91 -7.86 8.84
N PRO A 14 6.32 -8.88 8.06
CA PRO A 14 6.22 -8.85 6.61
C PRO A 14 4.79 -9.15 6.15
N ARG A 15 4.37 -8.49 5.07
CA ARG A 15 3.22 -8.88 4.24
C ARG A 15 3.72 -9.01 2.82
N MET A 16 3.57 -10.20 2.25
CA MET A 16 4.08 -10.53 0.92
C MET A 16 2.92 -10.88 0.01
N PHE A 17 2.90 -10.30 -1.19
CA PHE A 17 1.97 -10.64 -2.25
C PHE A 17 2.73 -10.66 -3.58
N ALA A 18 2.91 -11.84 -4.16
CA ALA A 18 3.79 -12.04 -5.32
C ALA A 18 5.20 -11.46 -5.08
N ASP A 19 5.60 -10.44 -5.84
CA ASP A 19 6.86 -9.70 -5.71
C ASP A 19 6.77 -8.48 -4.78
N ASP A 20 5.56 -8.01 -4.45
CA ASP A 20 5.36 -6.89 -3.54
C ASP A 20 5.52 -7.34 -2.08
N THR A 21 6.46 -6.71 -1.37
CA THR A 21 6.70 -6.97 0.05
C THR A 21 6.58 -5.68 0.84
N THR A 22 5.72 -5.68 1.86
CA THR A 22 5.56 -4.57 2.80
C THR A 22 6.05 -5.00 4.17
N LEU A 23 6.92 -4.19 4.79
CA LEU A 23 7.38 -4.39 6.16
C LEU A 23 6.69 -3.39 7.07
N THR A 24 6.17 -3.86 8.20
CA THR A 24 5.49 -3.01 9.19
C THR A 24 6.13 -3.14 10.56
N VAL A 25 6.34 -2.01 11.23
CA VAL A 25 6.89 -1.95 12.59
C VAL A 25 6.13 -0.90 13.39
N CYS A 26 5.95 -1.15 14.68
CA CYS A 26 5.30 -0.23 15.61
C CYS A 26 6.31 0.21 16.67
N GLY A 27 6.32 1.48 17.04
CA GLY A 27 7.19 2.02 18.08
C GLY A 27 6.61 3.30 18.69
N LYS A 28 7.13 3.71 19.84
CA LYS A 28 6.69 4.93 20.55
C LYS A 28 7.49 6.16 20.13
N SER A 29 8.70 5.95 19.61
CA SER A 29 9.58 7.00 19.12
C SER A 29 10.06 6.72 17.71
N THR A 30 10.43 7.77 16.99
CA THR A 30 11.01 7.67 15.64
C THR A 30 12.36 6.98 15.65
N HIS A 31 13.11 7.09 16.76
CA HIS A 31 14.36 6.38 16.96
C HIS A 31 14.17 4.86 17.11
N GLU A 32 13.17 4.42 17.87
CA GLU A 32 12.83 2.99 17.96
C GLU A 32 12.44 2.43 16.60
N ILE A 33 11.57 3.15 15.87
CA ILE A 33 11.11 2.76 14.54
C ILE A 33 12.28 2.70 13.56
N SER A 34 13.13 3.74 13.51
CA SER A 34 14.27 3.78 12.60
C SER A 34 15.29 2.69 12.91
N SER A 35 15.59 2.45 14.19
CA SER A 35 16.55 1.42 14.61
C SER A 35 16.05 0.02 14.23
N ALA A 36 14.80 -0.29 14.55
CA ALA A 36 14.20 -1.59 14.24
C ALA A 36 14.08 -1.82 12.73
N LEU A 37 13.60 -0.82 11.98
CA LEU A 37 13.40 -0.93 10.54
C LEU A 37 14.75 -1.02 9.81
N ASN A 38 15.75 -0.20 10.15
CA ASN A 38 17.06 -0.27 9.51
C ASN A 38 17.79 -1.59 9.82
N HIS A 39 17.63 -2.14 11.03
CA HIS A 39 18.18 -3.46 11.35
C HIS A 39 17.62 -4.53 10.41
N ASP A 40 16.30 -4.59 10.27
CA ASP A 40 15.65 -5.58 9.41
C ASP A 40 15.88 -5.31 7.92
N LEU A 41 15.96 -4.05 7.48
CA LEU A 41 16.30 -3.70 6.09
C LEU A 41 17.72 -4.16 5.73
N ASN A 42 18.67 -4.12 6.66
CA ASN A 42 20.00 -4.69 6.44
C ASN A 42 19.93 -6.21 6.28
N ASN A 43 19.18 -6.91 7.13
CA ASN A 43 19.00 -8.36 7.00
C ASN A 43 18.30 -8.73 5.67
N VAL A 44 17.33 -7.92 5.24
CA VAL A 44 16.65 -8.07 3.95
C VAL A 44 17.64 -7.85 2.81
N ASN A 45 18.52 -6.86 2.89
CA ASN A 45 19.54 -6.62 1.87
C ASN A 45 20.49 -7.82 1.73
N ASP A 46 20.97 -8.37 2.85
CA ASP A 46 21.81 -9.56 2.85
C ASP A 46 21.08 -10.78 2.27
N TRP A 47 19.81 -10.96 2.62
CA TRP A 47 18.97 -12.01 2.07
C TRP A 47 18.75 -11.84 0.56
N LEU A 48 18.49 -10.62 0.08
CA LEU A 48 18.33 -10.34 -1.35
C LEU A 48 19.63 -10.67 -2.12
N MET A 49 20.79 -10.28 -1.60
CA MET A 49 22.09 -10.59 -2.21
C MET A 49 22.35 -12.10 -2.25
N ALA A 50 22.10 -12.82 -1.15
CA ALA A 50 22.25 -14.28 -1.09
C ALA A 50 21.35 -15.00 -2.10
N ASN A 51 20.15 -14.45 -2.34
CA ASN A 51 19.16 -14.98 -3.27
C ASN A 51 19.29 -14.42 -4.69
N LYS A 52 20.32 -13.60 -4.97
CA LYS A 52 20.57 -12.95 -6.27
C LYS A 52 19.37 -12.12 -6.79
N LEU A 53 18.65 -11.50 -5.86
CA LEU A 53 17.52 -10.62 -6.15
C LEU A 53 17.98 -9.15 -6.11
N CYS A 54 17.40 -8.33 -6.97
CA CYS A 54 17.68 -6.90 -7.02
C CYS A 54 16.47 -6.11 -6.53
N LEU A 55 16.68 -5.27 -5.51
CA LEU A 55 15.65 -4.38 -4.99
C LEU A 55 15.39 -3.23 -5.96
N ASN A 56 14.12 -2.97 -6.27
CA ASN A 56 13.75 -1.78 -7.01
C ASN A 56 13.70 -0.56 -6.08
N LEU A 57 14.86 0.06 -5.85
CA LEU A 57 15.01 1.22 -4.97
C LEU A 57 14.15 2.43 -5.37
N SER A 58 13.84 2.60 -6.67
CA SER A 58 13.01 3.74 -7.10
C SER A 58 11.53 3.56 -6.74
N LYS A 59 11.09 2.32 -6.51
CA LYS A 59 9.75 1.98 -6.01
C LYS A 59 9.72 1.73 -4.50
N THR A 60 10.87 1.64 -3.85
CA THR A 60 10.94 1.37 -2.41
C THR A 60 10.76 2.69 -1.67
N GLU A 61 9.68 2.78 -0.91
CA GLU A 61 9.30 3.96 -0.15
C GLU A 61 8.87 3.57 1.26
N TYR A 62 8.82 4.54 2.17
CA TYR A 62 8.26 4.33 3.50
C TYR A 62 7.16 5.34 3.80
N MET A 63 6.22 4.93 4.64
CA MET A 63 5.14 5.77 5.13
C MET A 63 5.05 5.65 6.64
N LEU A 64 4.83 6.78 7.31
CA LEU A 64 4.48 6.79 8.72
C LEU A 64 2.98 6.79 8.87
N ILE A 65 2.43 5.83 9.60
CA ILE A 65 0.99 5.72 9.84
C ILE A 65 0.70 6.10 11.29
N GLY A 66 -0.28 6.98 11.51
CA GLY A 66 -0.65 7.40 12.86
C GLY A 66 -1.71 8.49 12.88
N SER A 67 -2.13 8.88 14.08
CA SER A 67 -3.08 10.00 14.23
C SER A 67 -2.46 11.32 13.78
N ARG A 68 -3.30 12.28 13.37
CA ARG A 68 -2.85 13.64 13.01
C ARG A 68 -2.02 14.28 14.12
N HIS A 69 -2.43 14.09 15.38
CA HIS A 69 -1.70 14.58 16.54
C HIS A 69 -0.31 13.91 16.65
N SER A 70 -0.27 12.58 16.55
CA SER A 70 0.98 11.82 16.65
C SER A 70 1.98 12.20 15.55
N ILE A 71 1.53 12.30 14.30
CA ILE A 71 2.39 12.63 13.16
C ILE A 71 2.85 14.09 13.20
N ASN A 72 1.96 15.03 13.55
CA ASN A 72 2.31 16.45 13.58
C ASN A 72 3.23 16.81 14.76
N ASN A 73 3.22 16.02 15.83
CA ASN A 73 4.10 16.20 16.98
C ASN A 73 5.43 15.44 16.88
N LEU A 74 5.71 14.81 15.73
CA LEU A 74 7.02 14.23 15.48
C LEU A 74 8.05 15.34 15.40
N VAL A 75 9.04 15.29 16.31
CA VAL A 75 10.16 16.24 16.32
C VAL A 75 11.03 16.06 15.07
N ASP A 76 11.26 14.81 14.68
CA ASP A 76 12.10 14.44 13.54
C ASP A 76 11.50 13.27 12.75
N ASN A 77 11.82 13.20 11.46
CA ASN A 77 11.52 12.03 10.64
C ASN A 77 12.52 10.89 10.92
N PRO A 78 12.08 9.61 10.91
CA PRO A 78 13.00 8.50 11.00
C PRO A 78 13.92 8.49 9.77
N CYS A 79 15.22 8.40 10.02
CA CYS A 79 16.20 8.17 8.97
C CYS A 79 16.16 6.68 8.61
N ILE A 80 15.67 6.37 7.41
CA ILE A 80 15.52 5.00 6.92
C ILE A 80 16.36 4.86 5.65
N SER A 81 17.24 3.87 5.64
CA SER A 81 18.15 3.61 4.53
C SER A 81 18.31 2.12 4.29
N ILE A 82 18.52 1.75 3.03
CA ILE A 82 18.89 0.40 2.61
C ILE A 82 20.02 0.51 1.60
N ASP A 83 21.05 -0.33 1.73
CA ASP A 83 22.24 -0.29 0.86
C ASP A 83 22.89 1.12 0.79
N GLY A 84 22.95 1.81 1.94
CA GLY A 84 23.50 3.17 2.05
C GLY A 84 22.66 4.27 1.36
N LYS A 85 21.49 3.95 0.80
CA LYS A 85 20.59 4.91 0.15
C LYS A 85 19.39 5.22 1.03
N LEU A 86 19.09 6.51 1.19
CA LEU A 86 17.92 6.98 1.92
C LEU A 86 16.64 6.64 1.15
N LEU A 87 15.66 6.10 1.86
CA LEU A 87 14.33 5.87 1.32
C LEU A 87 13.50 7.15 1.38
N ASN A 88 12.60 7.31 0.41
CA ASN A 88 11.70 8.45 0.35
C ASN A 88 10.51 8.23 1.27
N ARG A 89 10.14 9.28 2.02
CA ARG A 89 8.88 9.31 2.77
C ARG A 89 7.74 9.68 1.82
N VAL A 90 6.65 8.92 1.87
CA VAL A 90 5.39 9.27 1.21
C VAL A 90 4.25 9.46 2.20
N ILE A 91 3.24 10.23 1.79
CA ILE A 91 2.01 10.48 2.57
C ILE A 91 0.83 9.65 2.08
N VAL A 92 0.91 9.15 0.84
CA VAL A 92 -0.05 8.26 0.19
C VAL A 92 0.75 7.27 -0.65
N THR A 93 0.39 5.99 -0.58
CA THR A 93 0.96 4.92 -1.40
C THR A 93 -0.15 4.07 -2.02
N GLU A 94 0.11 3.47 -3.18
CA GLU A 94 -0.78 2.50 -3.81
C GLU A 94 -0.30 1.08 -3.46
N SER A 95 -1.10 0.34 -2.71
CA SER A 95 -0.84 -1.06 -2.36
C SER A 95 -1.99 -1.91 -2.88
N LEU A 96 -1.70 -2.85 -3.79
CA LEU A 96 -2.67 -3.74 -4.41
C LEU A 96 -3.91 -2.98 -4.94
N GLY A 97 -3.69 -1.87 -5.66
CA GLY A 97 -4.78 -1.05 -6.23
C GLY A 97 -5.55 -0.17 -5.24
N ILE A 98 -5.25 -0.24 -3.95
CA ILE A 98 -5.84 0.61 -2.90
C ILE A 98 -4.86 1.71 -2.54
N HIS A 99 -5.36 2.94 -2.39
CA HIS A 99 -4.54 4.06 -1.94
C HIS A 99 -4.68 4.22 -0.44
N ILE A 100 -3.56 4.14 0.26
CA ILE A 100 -3.49 4.23 1.72
C ILE A 100 -2.77 5.53 2.06
N ASP A 101 -3.40 6.39 2.84
CA ASP A 101 -2.80 7.62 3.35
C ASP A 101 -2.25 7.44 4.78
N GLN A 102 -1.31 8.29 5.16
CA GLN A 102 -0.65 8.26 6.47
C GLN A 102 -1.60 8.37 7.68
N PHE A 103 -2.82 8.89 7.50
CA PHE A 103 -3.81 9.01 8.56
C PHE A 103 -4.89 7.91 8.51
N LEU A 104 -4.84 7.03 7.51
CA LEU A 104 -5.88 6.04 7.21
C LEU A 104 -7.26 6.71 7.11
N SER A 105 -7.35 7.89 6.51
CA SER A 105 -8.61 8.59 6.34
C SER A 105 -9.44 8.04 5.19
N TRP A 106 -8.80 7.39 4.22
CA TRP A 106 -9.42 6.81 3.02
C TRP A 106 -10.05 7.84 2.07
N ASP A 107 -10.02 9.13 2.40
CA ASP A 107 -10.69 10.20 1.66
C ASP A 107 -10.26 10.21 0.18
N PHE A 108 -8.95 10.12 -0.07
CA PHE A 108 -8.39 10.09 -1.42
C PHE A 108 -8.90 8.89 -2.22
N TYR A 109 -8.91 7.71 -1.59
CA TYR A 109 -9.36 6.49 -2.24
C TYR A 109 -10.87 6.53 -2.53
N ILE A 110 -11.68 6.98 -1.57
CA ILE A 110 -13.13 7.14 -1.70
C ILE A 110 -13.46 8.12 -2.83
N GLU A 111 -12.75 9.25 -2.94
CA GLU A 111 -12.97 10.21 -4.03
C GLU A 111 -12.67 9.58 -5.40
N LYS A 112 -11.55 8.87 -5.53
CA LYS A 112 -11.15 8.16 -6.76
C LYS A 112 -12.17 7.09 -7.14
N LEU A 113 -12.63 6.32 -6.16
CA LEU A 113 -13.63 5.27 -6.32
C LEU A 113 -14.98 5.84 -6.74
N THR A 114 -15.42 6.92 -6.09
CA THR A 114 -16.69 7.61 -6.39
C THR A 114 -16.70 8.13 -7.83
N LYS A 115 -15.59 8.68 -8.33
CA LYS A 115 -15.46 9.12 -9.72
C LYS A 115 -15.58 7.95 -10.71
N LYS A 116 -14.93 6.82 -10.42
CA LYS A 116 -15.04 5.60 -11.24
C LYS A 116 -16.47 5.06 -11.29
N ILE A 117 -17.10 4.90 -10.12
CA ILE A 117 -18.48 4.40 -10.00
C ILE A 117 -19.46 5.35 -10.70
N SER A 118 -19.31 6.66 -10.50
CA SER A 118 -20.17 7.67 -11.14
C SER A 118 -20.08 7.62 -12.67
N SER A 119 -18.87 7.40 -13.22
CA SER A 119 -18.68 7.18 -14.66
C SER A 119 -19.38 5.90 -15.14
N GLY A 120 -19.28 4.80 -14.38
CA GLY A 120 -19.98 3.54 -14.65
C GLY A 120 -21.51 3.70 -14.64
N ILE A 121 -22.07 4.39 -13.65
CA ILE A 121 -23.50 4.73 -13.59
C ILE A 121 -23.91 5.59 -14.78
N GLY A 122 -23.08 6.58 -15.15
CA GLY A 122 -23.29 7.39 -16.34
C GLY A 122 -23.35 6.55 -17.63
N ALA A 123 -22.48 5.56 -17.78
CA ALA A 123 -22.51 4.62 -18.90
C ALA A 123 -23.81 3.80 -18.91
N ILE A 124 -24.23 3.26 -17.77
CA ILE A 124 -25.49 2.51 -17.63
C ILE A 124 -26.70 3.38 -18.01
N SER A 125 -26.75 4.63 -17.53
CA SER A 125 -27.82 5.57 -17.84
C SER A 125 -27.96 5.84 -19.33
N ARG A 126 -26.83 6.00 -20.04
CA ARG A 126 -26.80 6.20 -21.50
C ARG A 126 -27.16 4.93 -22.28
N LEU A 127 -26.84 3.75 -21.77
CA LEU A 127 -27.17 2.46 -22.41
C LEU A 127 -28.62 2.04 -22.20
N LYS A 128 -29.25 2.48 -21.10
CA LYS A 128 -30.62 2.12 -20.71
C LYS A 128 -31.66 2.15 -21.83
N PRO A 129 -31.72 3.16 -22.73
CA PRO A 129 -32.70 3.17 -23.82
C PRO A 129 -32.40 2.18 -24.96
N PHE A 130 -31.20 1.60 -25.04
CA PHE A 130 -30.74 0.80 -26.18
C PHE A 130 -30.63 -0.71 -25.91
N VAL A 131 -30.64 -1.15 -24.64
CA VAL A 131 -30.40 -2.55 -24.27
C VAL A 131 -31.41 -3.08 -23.26
N CYS A 132 -31.56 -4.41 -23.20
CA CYS A 132 -32.46 -5.05 -22.25
C CYS A 132 -31.90 -5.04 -20.82
N ARG A 133 -32.79 -5.28 -19.84
CA ARG A 133 -32.44 -5.27 -18.41
C ARG A 133 -31.30 -6.21 -18.05
N ASN A 134 -31.22 -7.40 -18.67
CA ASN A 134 -30.17 -8.38 -18.38
C ASN A 134 -28.79 -7.87 -18.77
N THR A 135 -28.69 -7.16 -19.90
CA THR A 135 -27.45 -6.50 -20.31
C THR A 135 -27.09 -5.38 -19.34
N LEU A 136 -28.06 -4.57 -18.88
CA LEU A 136 -27.80 -3.52 -17.88
C LEU A 136 -27.29 -4.09 -16.55
N ILE A 137 -27.83 -5.21 -16.09
CA ILE A 137 -27.36 -5.91 -14.88
C ILE A 137 -25.92 -6.38 -15.08
N SER A 138 -25.61 -6.96 -16.24
CA SER A 138 -24.25 -7.41 -16.56
C SER A 138 -23.24 -6.24 -16.55
N VAL A 139 -23.63 -5.10 -17.13
CA VAL A 139 -22.82 -3.88 -17.12
C VAL A 139 -22.66 -3.31 -15.71
N TYR A 140 -23.73 -3.32 -14.90
CA TYR A 140 -23.66 -2.92 -13.49
C TYR A 140 -22.68 -3.80 -12.71
N ASN A 141 -22.77 -5.12 -12.86
CA ASN A 141 -21.89 -6.05 -12.17
C ASN A 141 -20.42 -5.79 -12.54
N ALA A 142 -20.15 -5.53 -13.82
CA ALA A 142 -18.79 -5.31 -14.32
C ALA A 142 -18.20 -3.92 -14.01
N LEU A 143 -19.03 -2.88 -13.91
CA LEU A 143 -18.56 -1.48 -13.78
C LEU A 143 -18.76 -0.88 -12.39
N VAL A 144 -19.60 -1.48 -11.55
CA VAL A 144 -19.96 -0.96 -10.23
C VAL A 144 -19.76 -2.02 -9.16
N GLN A 145 -20.42 -3.18 -9.26
CA GLN A 145 -20.38 -4.21 -8.22
C GLN A 145 -18.95 -4.72 -7.98
N SER A 146 -18.18 -4.95 -9.05
CA SER A 146 -16.78 -5.42 -8.95
C SER A 146 -15.88 -4.52 -8.10
N TYR A 147 -16.19 -3.21 -7.99
CA TYR A 147 -15.44 -2.27 -7.16
C TYR A 147 -15.84 -2.33 -5.69
N PHE A 148 -17.08 -2.71 -5.39
CA PHE A 148 -17.56 -2.93 -4.02
C PHE A 148 -17.14 -4.30 -3.49
N ASP A 149 -17.08 -5.31 -4.35
CA ASP A 149 -16.63 -6.65 -3.96
C ASP A 149 -15.11 -6.69 -3.73
N TYR A 150 -14.37 -5.76 -4.34
CA TYR A 150 -12.92 -5.68 -4.20
C TYR A 150 -12.51 -5.42 -2.75
N CYS A 151 -11.74 -6.35 -2.17
CA CYS A 151 -11.27 -6.35 -0.78
C CYS A 151 -12.33 -6.58 0.31
N CYS A 152 -13.51 -7.09 -0.07
CA CYS A 152 -14.51 -7.57 0.90
C CYS A 152 -14.40 -9.07 1.24
N GLU A 153 -13.62 -9.83 0.47
CA GLU A 153 -13.28 -11.25 0.71
C GLU A 153 -11.84 -11.38 1.24
#